data_AF-A0A2V9LVR9-F1
#
_entry.id   AF-A0A2V9LVR9-F1
#
_cell.length_a   1.000
_cell.length_b   1.000
_cell.length_c   1.000
_cell.angle_alpha   90.00
_cell.angle_beta   90.00
_cell.angle_gamma   90.00
#
_symmetry.space_group_name_H-M   'P 1'
#
loop_
_entity.id
_entity.type
_entity.pdbx_description
1 polymer ?
#
loop_
_entity_poly.entity_id
_entity_poly.type
_entity_poly.pdbx_seq_one_letter_code
_entity_poly.pdbx_strand_id
1 'polypeptide(L)'
;MSCGSVQRARSSSRLLCGASWASRRARRWRCAAETVESLSSPLLKNRTWTSKPCWRRLAPGSQKPRTLWKSSTAGVRRNANWRYKGVSVGVLDAGVVLAWIRGGHRSARRVERLFKAGREGKIPLVISTVNLAEVLIHTAQWSRSTGGDAVALLRASGVAFHSPDESVTRRVAKLRTSLTDGFAAATAQELRARLHTTDTELMRQIEHTGIPVSRY
;
A
#
# COMPACT_ATOMS: atom_id res chain seq x y z
N MET A 1 38.55 -4.25 -72.99
CA MET A 1 38.57 -5.65 -72.50
C MET A 1 37.82 -5.68 -71.18
N SER A 2 36.87 -6.62 -71.10
CA SER A 2 35.83 -6.76 -70.06
C SER A 2 36.28 -7.46 -68.77
N CYS A 3 35.33 -7.47 -67.82
CA CYS A 3 35.16 -8.31 -66.62
C CYS A 3 35.73 -7.72 -65.32
N GLY A 4 34.99 -7.63 -64.21
CA GLY A 4 33.61 -8.04 -63.90
C GLY A 4 33.45 -8.35 -62.41
N SER A 5 32.32 -7.93 -61.81
CA SER A 5 31.71 -8.37 -60.52
C SER A 5 32.51 -8.14 -59.21
N VAL A 6 31.91 -7.73 -58.07
CA VAL A 6 30.79 -8.36 -57.34
C VAL A 6 29.96 -7.32 -56.56
N GLN A 7 28.63 -7.45 -56.68
CA GLN A 7 27.61 -6.80 -55.85
C GLN A 7 27.54 -7.44 -54.45
N ARG A 8 27.28 -6.63 -53.42
CA ARG A 8 26.43 -7.08 -52.28
C ARG A 8 25.70 -5.90 -51.65
N ALA A 9 24.43 -5.78 -52.02
CA ALA A 9 23.40 -5.09 -51.25
C ALA A 9 22.83 -6.07 -50.21
N ARG A 10 22.53 -5.56 -49.00
CA ARG A 10 21.46 -5.99 -48.06
C ARG A 10 21.51 -5.05 -46.86
N SER A 11 20.75 -3.95 -46.89
CA SER A 11 19.41 -3.81 -46.29
C SER A 11 19.42 -3.94 -44.76
N SER A 12 19.33 -2.80 -44.07
CA SER A 12 18.89 -2.73 -42.67
C SER A 12 18.12 -1.44 -42.45
N SER A 13 16.85 -1.48 -42.85
CA SER A 13 15.84 -0.50 -42.47
C SER A 13 15.11 -1.01 -41.25
N ARG A 14 15.28 -0.36 -40.09
CA ARG A 14 14.29 -0.40 -39.00
C ARG A 14 14.18 1.00 -38.39
N LEU A 15 13.15 1.70 -38.83
CA LEU A 15 12.56 2.84 -38.14
C LEU A 15 11.08 2.52 -37.88
N LEU A 16 10.56 3.16 -36.82
CA LEU A 16 9.16 3.30 -36.41
C LEU A 16 8.51 2.08 -35.74
N CYS A 17 7.54 2.20 -34.83
CA CYS A 17 7.13 3.18 -33.81
C CYS A 17 5.89 2.52 -33.17
N GLY A 18 5.65 2.78 -31.88
CA GLY A 18 4.31 2.95 -31.28
C GLY A 18 3.24 1.84 -31.38
N ALA A 19 2.87 1.27 -30.22
CA ALA A 19 1.48 1.06 -29.80
C ALA A 19 1.47 0.80 -28.28
N SER A 20 1.24 1.79 -27.40
CA SER A 20 -0.07 2.36 -27.04
C SER A 20 -1.06 1.29 -26.55
N TRP A 21 -1.04 0.97 -25.26
CA TRP A 21 -2.18 0.36 -24.56
C TRP A 21 -2.86 1.43 -23.72
N ALA A 22 -3.66 2.26 -24.39
CA ALA A 22 -4.65 3.11 -23.75
C ALA A 22 -6.03 2.44 -23.88
N SER A 23 -6.82 2.55 -22.80
CA SER A 23 -8.28 2.44 -22.72
C SER A 23 -8.82 1.20 -21.99
N ARG A 24 -9.13 1.36 -20.70
CA ARG A 24 -10.53 1.35 -20.25
C ARG A 24 -10.68 2.02 -18.87
N ARG A 25 -11.45 3.11 -18.89
CA ARG A 25 -11.85 3.93 -17.74
C ARG A 25 -12.91 3.23 -16.88
N ALA A 26 -12.90 3.62 -15.61
CA ALA A 26 -14.03 3.82 -14.73
C ALA A 26 -14.91 2.61 -14.32
N ARG A 27 -14.77 2.20 -13.06
CA ARG A 27 -15.94 1.91 -12.22
C ARG A 27 -15.81 2.63 -10.88
N ARG A 28 -16.55 3.74 -10.82
CA ARG A 28 -16.90 4.55 -9.65
C ARG A 28 -17.93 3.75 -8.84
N TRP A 29 -17.58 3.26 -7.67
CA TRP A 29 -18.56 2.74 -6.73
C TRP A 29 -19.17 3.92 -5.97
N ARG A 30 -20.47 4.13 -6.21
CA ARG A 30 -21.33 5.06 -5.47
C ARG A 30 -22.04 4.23 -4.41
N CYS A 31 -21.94 4.64 -3.14
CA CYS A 31 -22.89 4.22 -2.12
C CYS A 31 -24.26 4.81 -2.44
N ALA A 32 -25.31 3.99 -2.34
CA ALA A 32 -26.67 4.46 -2.13
C ALA A 32 -27.35 3.44 -1.20
N ALA A 33 -27.86 3.97 -0.09
CA ALA A 33 -28.65 3.29 0.90
C ALA A 33 -30.10 3.13 0.42
N GLU A 34 -30.77 2.13 1.02
CA GLU A 34 -32.21 2.03 1.30
C GLU A 34 -33.23 2.25 0.17
N THR A 35 -34.07 1.24 -0.09
CA THR A 35 -35.46 1.23 0.41
C THR A 35 -36.11 -0.14 0.18
N VAL A 36 -36.97 -0.50 1.13
CA VAL A 36 -37.82 -1.69 1.18
C VAL A 36 -39.19 -1.31 0.66
N GLU A 37 -39.73 -2.03 -0.32
CA GLU A 37 -41.18 -2.14 -0.63
C GLU A 37 -41.34 -3.42 -1.48
N SER A 38 -41.77 -4.54 -0.88
CA SER A 38 -43.17 -4.99 -0.82
C SER A 38 -43.81 -5.15 -2.21
N LEU A 39 -44.12 -6.40 -2.59
CA LEU A 39 -45.42 -6.84 -3.12
C LEU A 39 -45.42 -8.39 -3.31
N SER A 40 -46.17 -9.06 -2.43
CA SER A 40 -47.16 -10.12 -2.71
C SER A 40 -46.74 -11.55 -3.13
N SER A 41 -46.55 -12.41 -2.10
CA SER A 41 -47.12 -13.76 -1.77
C SER A 41 -47.77 -14.67 -2.85
N PRO A 42 -48.06 -15.98 -2.60
CA PRO A 42 -47.88 -16.80 -1.39
C PRO A 42 -47.25 -18.20 -1.65
N LEU A 43 -46.79 -18.90 -0.60
CA LEU A 43 -46.92 -20.35 -0.35
C LEU A 43 -45.82 -20.82 0.62
N LEU A 44 -46.14 -20.83 1.91
CA LEU A 44 -46.09 -22.00 2.78
C LEU A 44 -46.41 -21.58 4.21
N LYS A 45 -47.57 -22.03 4.65
CA LYS A 45 -48.11 -21.90 6.00
C LYS A 45 -47.29 -22.76 6.96
N ASN A 46 -47.27 -22.31 8.21
CA ASN A 46 -47.06 -23.07 9.44
C ASN A 46 -45.62 -23.51 9.80
N ARG A 47 -44.96 -22.68 10.61
CA ARG A 47 -44.28 -23.14 11.83
C ARG A 47 -44.09 -21.98 12.81
N THR A 48 -44.89 -21.99 13.86
CA THR A 48 -44.72 -21.16 15.04
C THR A 48 -43.53 -21.69 15.85
N TRP A 49 -42.48 -20.88 15.97
CA TRP A 49 -41.48 -21.04 17.03
C TRP A 49 -41.27 -19.69 17.70
N THR A 50 -41.91 -19.54 18.85
CA THR A 50 -41.62 -18.49 19.81
C THR A 50 -40.40 -18.93 20.61
N SER A 51 -39.29 -18.21 20.50
CA SER A 51 -38.14 -18.39 21.39
C SER A 51 -37.80 -17.07 22.07
N LYS A 52 -38.26 -16.97 23.32
CA LYS A 52 -37.91 -15.91 24.29
C LYS A 52 -36.38 -15.89 24.52
N PRO A 53 -35.74 -14.73 24.69
CA PRO A 53 -34.35 -14.67 25.14
C PRO A 53 -34.27 -14.98 26.64
N CYS A 54 -33.70 -16.13 26.98
CA CYS A 54 -33.34 -16.49 28.36
C CYS A 54 -31.99 -15.87 28.70
N TRP A 55 -32.00 -14.81 29.51
CA TRP A 55 -30.80 -14.31 30.17
C TRP A 55 -30.43 -15.27 31.32
N ARG A 56 -29.49 -16.19 31.06
CA ARG A 56 -28.87 -16.98 32.13
C ARG A 56 -27.79 -16.15 32.82
N ARG A 57 -28.06 -15.80 34.07
CA ARG A 57 -27.11 -15.25 35.05
C ARG A 57 -26.09 -16.35 35.39
N LEU A 58 -24.81 -16.15 35.05
CA LEU A 58 -23.73 -17.04 35.47
C LEU A 58 -23.21 -16.60 36.84
N ALA A 59 -23.14 -17.54 37.79
CA ALA A 59 -22.58 -17.37 39.13
C ALA A 59 -21.03 -17.31 39.07
N PRO A 60 -20.37 -16.69 40.07
CA PRO A 60 -18.93 -16.45 40.05
C PRO A 60 -18.18 -17.70 40.53
N GLY A 61 -17.38 -18.31 39.66
CA GLY A 61 -16.56 -19.44 40.07
C GLY A 61 -15.69 -19.99 38.94
N SER A 62 -14.40 -19.68 39.01
CA SER A 62 -13.28 -20.50 38.54
C SER A 62 -13.30 -21.03 37.10
N GLN A 63 -12.62 -20.31 36.21
CA GLN A 63 -11.48 -20.81 35.42
C GLN A 63 -11.07 -19.71 34.42
N LYS A 64 -9.88 -19.12 34.62
CA LYS A 64 -9.31 -18.15 33.67
C LYS A 64 -8.94 -18.91 32.38
N PRO A 65 -9.46 -18.55 31.20
CA PRO A 65 -8.90 -19.05 29.96
C PRO A 65 -7.50 -18.44 29.80
N ARG A 66 -6.49 -19.31 29.71
CA ARG A 66 -5.10 -18.94 29.38
C ARG A 66 -5.10 -18.32 27.99
N THR A 67 -5.09 -16.99 27.92
CA THR A 67 -4.81 -16.24 26.70
C THR A 67 -3.33 -16.44 26.34
N LEU A 68 -3.04 -17.46 25.56
CA LEU A 68 -1.72 -17.69 24.97
C LEU A 68 -1.65 -17.05 23.57
N TRP A 69 -1.88 -15.74 23.49
CA TRP A 69 -1.35 -14.95 22.39
C TRP A 69 -0.01 -14.39 22.87
N LYS A 70 1.03 -15.23 22.80
CA LYS A 70 2.40 -14.73 22.81
C LYS A 70 2.63 -14.09 21.44
N SER A 71 2.25 -12.82 21.30
CA SER A 71 2.77 -11.98 20.22
C SER A 71 4.28 -11.94 20.42
N SER A 72 5.00 -12.64 19.55
CA SER A 72 6.45 -12.62 19.45
C SER A 72 6.91 -11.23 18.96
N THR A 73 6.84 -10.25 19.84
CA THR A 73 7.40 -8.89 19.68
C THR A 73 8.94 -8.88 19.73
N ALA A 74 9.58 -10.05 19.80
CA ALA A 74 11.02 -10.21 19.82
C ALA A 74 11.74 -9.68 18.57
N GLY A 75 11.01 -9.36 17.49
CA GLY A 75 11.56 -8.70 16.29
C GLY A 75 11.33 -7.18 16.19
N VAL A 76 10.44 -6.59 17.00
CA VAL A 76 9.89 -5.23 16.76
C VAL A 76 10.64 -4.14 17.55
N ARG A 77 11.47 -4.49 18.54
CA ARG A 77 12.27 -3.53 19.31
C ARG A 77 13.64 -3.20 18.68
N ARG A 78 13.79 -3.28 17.37
CA ARG A 78 14.98 -2.71 16.71
C ARG A 78 14.66 -1.30 16.22
N ASN A 79 15.17 -0.33 16.99
CA ASN A 79 15.36 1.08 16.62
C ASN A 79 14.20 2.07 16.73
N ALA A 80 13.48 2.13 17.86
CA ALA A 80 12.66 3.32 18.20
C ALA A 80 13.48 4.62 18.47
N ASN A 81 14.76 4.65 18.08
CA ASN A 81 15.68 5.78 18.26
C ASN A 81 16.03 6.46 16.92
N TRP A 82 15.05 6.57 16.01
CA TRP A 82 15.20 7.28 14.72
C TRP A 82 15.38 8.80 14.84
N ARG A 83 15.69 9.31 16.04
CA ARG A 83 16.26 10.66 16.23
C ARG A 83 17.73 10.65 15.75
N TYR A 84 17.98 10.26 14.51
CA TYR A 84 19.31 10.30 13.92
C TYR A 84 19.63 11.74 13.47
N LYS A 85 20.62 12.33 14.14
CA LYS A 85 21.57 13.36 13.66
C LYS A 85 21.23 13.99 12.29
N GLY A 86 20.29 14.93 12.23
CA GLY A 86 20.11 15.80 11.05
C GLY A 86 19.72 15.13 9.72
N VAL A 87 19.39 13.84 9.68
CA VAL A 87 18.96 13.14 8.45
C VAL A 87 17.44 13.00 8.45
N SER A 88 16.77 13.57 7.44
CA SER A 88 15.32 13.45 7.27
C SER A 88 14.92 12.02 6.93
N VAL A 89 14.09 11.40 7.77
CA VAL A 89 13.43 10.11 7.48
C VAL A 89 12.46 10.27 6.31
N GLY A 90 12.35 9.24 5.46
CA GLY A 90 11.37 9.16 4.37
C GLY A 90 10.31 8.10 4.65
N VAL A 91 9.04 8.48 4.67
CA VAL A 91 7.90 7.56 4.74
C VAL A 91 7.38 7.26 3.34
N LEU A 92 7.25 5.98 3.02
CA LEU A 92 6.81 5.48 1.73
C LEU A 92 5.30 5.23 1.74
N ASP A 93 4.60 5.87 0.81
CA ASP A 93 3.28 5.45 0.38
C ASP A 93 3.38 4.17 -0.51
N ALA A 94 2.30 3.38 -0.54
CA ALA A 94 2.20 2.16 -1.34
C ALA A 94 2.44 2.43 -2.83
N GLY A 95 1.94 3.56 -3.36
CA GLY A 95 2.13 3.92 -4.76
C GLY A 95 3.60 4.03 -5.19
N VAL A 96 4.47 4.55 -4.31
CA VAL A 96 5.92 4.65 -4.58
C VAL A 96 6.57 3.27 -4.61
N VAL A 97 6.19 2.39 -3.69
CA VAL A 97 6.68 1.00 -3.67
C VAL A 97 6.22 0.23 -4.91
N LEU A 98 4.96 0.38 -5.30
CA LEU A 98 4.40 -0.27 -6.48
C LEU A 98 5.08 0.22 -7.76
N ALA A 99 5.36 1.53 -7.87
CA ALA A 99 6.10 2.11 -8.97
C ALA A 99 7.54 1.56 -9.05
N TRP A 100 8.15 1.27 -7.90
CA TRP A 100 9.48 0.66 -7.84
C TRP A 100 9.48 -0.81 -8.27
N ILE A 101 8.59 -1.63 -7.69
CA ILE A 101 8.54 -3.08 -7.94
C ILE A 101 8.13 -3.38 -9.39
N ARG A 102 7.11 -2.68 -9.91
CA ARG A 102 6.58 -2.95 -11.26
C ARG A 102 7.41 -2.31 -12.37
N GLY A 103 8.19 -1.28 -12.05
CA GLY A 103 8.88 -0.47 -13.06
C GLY A 103 7.89 0.29 -13.97
N GLY A 104 8.42 0.87 -15.06
CA GLY A 104 7.60 1.52 -16.10
C GLY A 104 6.88 2.81 -15.69
N HIS A 105 7.02 3.27 -14.44
CA HIS A 105 6.43 4.52 -13.98
C HIS A 105 7.16 5.75 -14.55
N ARG A 106 6.45 6.86 -14.79
CA ARG A 106 7.03 8.13 -15.29
C ARG A 106 8.22 8.63 -14.46
N SER A 107 8.23 8.30 -13.17
CA SER A 107 9.30 8.67 -12.23
C SER A 107 10.18 7.50 -11.82
N ALA A 108 10.25 6.42 -12.61
CA ALA A 108 11.03 5.22 -12.30
C ALA A 108 12.47 5.57 -11.86
N ARG A 109 13.18 6.42 -12.60
CA ARG A 109 14.55 6.86 -12.24
C ARG A 109 14.62 7.58 -10.89
N ARG A 110 13.61 8.39 -10.53
CA ARG A 110 13.57 9.12 -9.25
C ARG A 110 13.27 8.17 -8.10
N VAL A 111 12.35 7.23 -8.31
CA VAL A 111 12.00 6.19 -7.34
C VAL A 111 13.19 5.26 -7.11
N GLU A 112 13.86 4.82 -8.17
CA GLU A 112 15.06 3.98 -8.07
C GLU A 112 16.18 4.68 -7.28
N ARG A 113 16.40 5.98 -7.51
CA ARG A 113 17.34 6.78 -6.70
C ARG A 113 16.95 6.85 -5.22
N LEU A 114 15.66 6.94 -4.91
CA LEU A 114 15.16 6.93 -3.53
C LEU A 114 15.51 5.61 -2.84
N PHE A 115 15.18 4.47 -3.45
CA PHE A 115 15.48 3.15 -2.89
C PHE A 115 16.98 2.86 -2.83
N LYS A 116 17.77 3.36 -3.80
CA LYS A 116 19.23 3.30 -3.75
C LYS A 116 19.78 4.10 -2.56
N ALA A 117 19.28 5.32 -2.32
CA ALA A 117 19.67 6.12 -1.17
C ALA A 117 19.28 5.45 0.17
N GLY A 118 18.13 4.77 0.21
CA GLY A 118 17.72 3.93 1.35
C GLY A 118 18.69 2.79 1.62
N ARG A 119 19.03 2.02 0.58
CA ARG A 119 19.99 0.90 0.66
C ARG A 119 21.38 1.34 1.09
N GLU A 120 21.83 2.51 0.63
CA GLU A 120 23.12 3.10 0.99
C GLU A 120 23.11 3.78 2.37
N GLY A 121 22.00 3.74 3.12
CA GLY A 121 21.88 4.35 4.44
C GLY A 121 21.86 5.88 4.45
N LYS A 122 21.74 6.53 3.29
CA LYS A 122 21.71 7.99 3.14
C LYS A 122 20.39 8.61 3.59
N ILE A 123 19.29 7.86 3.42
CA ILE A 123 17.96 8.27 3.83
C ILE A 123 17.29 7.06 4.49
N PRO A 124 16.98 7.10 5.80
CA PRO A 124 16.19 6.04 6.41
C PRO A 124 14.80 6.00 5.77
N LEU A 125 14.42 4.85 5.21
CA LEU A 125 13.10 4.65 4.61
C LEU A 125 12.22 3.79 5.51
N VAL A 126 10.96 4.21 5.65
CA VAL A 126 9.97 3.56 6.50
C VAL A 126 8.67 3.37 5.72
N ILE A 127 7.98 2.25 5.91
CA ILE A 127 6.61 2.04 5.44
C ILE A 127 5.72 1.59 6.59
N SER A 128 4.52 2.13 6.69
CA SER A 128 3.49 1.64 7.62
C SER A 128 3.05 0.22 7.21
N THR A 129 2.80 -0.65 8.19
CA THR A 129 2.28 -2.00 7.93
C THR A 129 0.93 -1.99 7.19
N VAL A 130 0.14 -0.91 7.31
CA VAL A 130 -1.12 -0.73 6.56
C VAL A 130 -0.84 -0.48 5.07
N ASN A 131 0.11 0.38 4.75
CA ASN A 131 0.55 0.61 3.36
C ASN A 131 1.31 -0.61 2.80
N LEU A 132 2.03 -1.35 3.63
CA LEU A 132 2.62 -2.63 3.24
C LEU A 132 1.53 -3.63 2.85
N ALA A 133 0.42 -3.72 3.59
CA ALA A 133 -0.68 -4.61 3.23
C ALA A 133 -1.26 -4.26 1.85
N GLU A 134 -1.43 -2.97 1.54
CA GLU A 134 -1.83 -2.51 0.21
C GLU A 134 -0.83 -2.92 -0.87
N VAL A 135 0.47 -2.76 -0.62
CA VAL A 135 1.52 -3.26 -1.52
C VAL A 135 1.33 -4.74 -1.80
N LEU A 136 1.17 -5.57 -0.76
CA LEU A 136 1.03 -7.02 -0.89
C LEU A 136 -0.23 -7.42 -1.68
N ILE A 137 -1.35 -6.75 -1.45
CA ILE A 137 -2.58 -6.95 -2.22
C ILE A 137 -2.31 -6.67 -3.70
N HIS A 138 -1.65 -5.55 -4.01
CA HIS A 138 -1.40 -5.14 -5.39
C HIS A 138 -0.25 -5.89 -6.08
N THR A 139 0.70 -6.46 -5.34
CA THR A 139 1.78 -7.27 -5.92
C THR A 139 1.46 -8.76 -5.96
N ALA A 140 0.33 -9.21 -5.40
CA ALA A 140 0.00 -10.63 -5.31
C ALA A 140 0.11 -11.40 -6.64
N GLN A 141 -0.37 -10.83 -7.75
CA GLN A 141 -0.24 -11.46 -9.07
C GLN A 141 1.22 -11.50 -9.55
N TRP A 142 1.94 -10.39 -9.39
CA TRP A 142 3.37 -10.31 -9.74
C TRP A 142 4.20 -11.32 -8.94
N SER A 143 3.91 -11.48 -7.64
CA SER A 143 4.56 -12.46 -6.78
C SER A 143 4.30 -13.88 -7.25
N ARG A 144 3.05 -14.21 -7.61
CA ARG A 144 2.71 -15.53 -8.18
C ARG A 144 3.40 -15.79 -9.51
N SER A 145 3.52 -14.80 -10.39
CA SER A 145 4.08 -14.98 -11.73
C SER A 145 5.61 -14.99 -11.77
N THR A 146 6.27 -14.27 -10.86
CA THR A 146 7.74 -14.11 -10.86
C THR A 146 8.45 -14.86 -9.75
N GLY A 147 7.71 -15.34 -8.73
CA GLY A 147 8.30 -15.84 -7.49
C GLY A 147 8.85 -14.74 -6.57
N GLY A 148 8.69 -13.46 -6.94
CA GLY A 148 9.20 -12.34 -6.16
C GLY A 148 8.42 -12.09 -4.87
N ASP A 149 9.14 -11.75 -3.79
CA ASP A 149 8.57 -11.37 -2.51
C ASP A 149 8.80 -9.87 -2.24
N ALA A 150 7.71 -9.09 -2.20
CA ALA A 150 7.75 -7.66 -1.95
C ALA A 150 8.33 -7.32 -0.55
N VAL A 151 8.08 -8.16 0.47
CA VAL A 151 8.65 -7.97 1.81
C VAL A 151 10.16 -8.14 1.77
N ALA A 152 10.65 -9.20 1.13
CA ALA A 152 12.08 -9.45 0.96
C ALA A 152 12.77 -8.31 0.19
N LEU A 153 12.17 -7.84 -0.90
CA LEU A 153 12.71 -6.72 -1.70
C LEU A 153 12.80 -5.41 -0.90
N LEU A 154 11.78 -5.10 -0.10
CA LEU A 154 11.77 -3.92 0.75
C LEU A 154 12.84 -4.00 1.84
N ARG A 155 12.95 -5.15 2.52
CA ARG A 155 13.99 -5.37 3.54
C ARG A 155 15.40 -5.31 2.94
N ALA A 156 15.62 -5.91 1.78
CA ALA A 156 16.89 -5.85 1.07
C ALA A 156 17.27 -4.42 0.62
N SER A 157 16.28 -3.53 0.50
CA SER A 157 16.49 -2.11 0.23
C SER A 157 16.60 -1.25 1.49
N GLY A 158 16.69 -1.86 2.68
CA GLY A 158 16.86 -1.15 3.94
C GLY A 158 15.59 -0.48 4.46
N VAL A 159 14.40 -0.83 3.93
CA VAL A 159 13.14 -0.25 4.39
C VAL A 159 12.72 -0.87 5.73
N ALA A 160 12.46 -0.02 6.72
CA ALA A 160 11.92 -0.42 8.01
C ALA A 160 10.39 -0.44 7.99
N PHE A 161 9.79 -1.34 8.77
CA PHE A 161 8.33 -1.47 8.87
C PHE A 161 7.83 -0.84 10.16
N HIS A 162 6.98 0.17 10.03
CA HIS A 162 6.36 0.87 11.14
C HIS A 162 5.01 0.23 11.46
N SER A 163 4.79 -0.16 12.71
CA SER A 163 3.50 -0.68 13.18
C SER A 163 2.75 0.45 13.87
N PRO A 164 1.71 1.03 13.25
CA PRO A 164 0.97 2.16 13.83
C PRO A 164 0.28 1.76 15.14
N ASP A 165 0.28 2.70 16.10
CA ASP A 165 -0.48 2.56 17.34
C ASP A 165 -1.80 3.35 17.31
N GLU A 166 -2.47 3.40 18.46
CA GLU A 166 -3.73 4.14 18.61
C GLU A 166 -3.55 5.64 18.35
N SER A 167 -2.40 6.22 18.70
CA SER A 167 -2.13 7.65 18.52
C SER A 167 -2.08 8.01 17.03
N VAL A 168 -1.46 7.15 16.22
CA VAL A 168 -1.45 7.29 14.75
C VAL A 168 -2.86 7.16 14.21
N THR A 169 -3.60 6.15 14.68
CA THR A 169 -4.98 5.91 14.25
C THR A 169 -5.89 7.12 14.52
N ARG A 170 -5.73 7.78 15.68
CA ARG A 170 -6.45 9.03 16.01
C ARG A 170 -6.06 10.21 15.11
N ARG A 171 -4.83 10.25 14.58
CA ARG A 171 -4.43 11.24 13.57
C ARG A 171 -5.07 10.94 12.22
N VAL A 172 -5.07 9.68 11.80
CA VAL A 172 -5.74 9.22 10.56
C VAL A 172 -7.20 9.65 10.53
N ALA A 173 -7.93 9.45 11.64
CA ALA A 173 -9.35 9.83 11.75
C ALA A 173 -9.64 11.32 11.52
N LYS A 174 -8.63 12.19 11.59
CA LYS A 174 -8.75 13.64 11.35
C LYS A 174 -8.47 14.02 9.89
N LEU A 175 -7.96 13.09 9.08
CA LEU A 175 -7.59 13.32 7.68
C LEU A 175 -8.75 12.93 6.76
N ARG A 176 -8.94 13.71 5.70
CA ARG A 176 -9.94 13.44 4.65
C ARG A 176 -9.31 12.64 3.51
N THR A 177 -8.79 11.47 3.82
CA THR A 177 -8.03 10.61 2.91
C THR A 177 -8.62 9.19 2.86
N SER A 178 -8.13 8.34 1.95
CA SER A 178 -8.34 6.90 2.12
C SER A 178 -7.63 6.41 3.40
N LEU A 179 -7.95 5.19 3.84
CA LEU A 179 -7.35 4.61 5.05
C LEU A 179 -5.83 4.47 4.91
N THR A 180 -5.35 3.90 3.80
CA THR A 180 -3.92 3.66 3.57
C THR A 180 -3.15 4.96 3.38
N ASP A 181 -3.71 5.90 2.62
CA ASP A 181 -3.15 7.24 2.45
C ASP A 181 -3.04 7.99 3.80
N GLY A 182 -4.09 7.88 4.61
CA GLY A 182 -4.15 8.48 5.94
C GLY A 182 -3.08 7.91 6.85
N PHE A 183 -2.85 6.59 6.84
CA PHE A 183 -1.80 5.96 7.62
C PHE A 183 -0.39 6.36 7.14
N ALA A 184 -0.15 6.54 5.84
CA ALA A 184 1.13 7.05 5.35
C ALA A 184 1.37 8.49 5.85
N ALA A 185 0.37 9.36 5.73
CA ALA A 185 0.45 10.75 6.18
C ALA A 185 0.60 10.85 7.71
N ALA A 186 -0.18 10.10 8.49
CA ALA A 186 -0.10 10.09 9.95
C ALA A 186 1.24 9.54 10.46
N THR A 187 1.78 8.50 9.80
CA THR A 187 3.12 7.98 10.09
C THR A 187 4.19 9.04 9.80
N ALA A 188 4.05 9.80 8.70
CA ALA A 188 4.97 10.90 8.40
C ALA A 188 4.90 12.02 9.45
N GLN A 189 3.71 12.35 9.96
CA GLN A 189 3.55 13.31 11.06
C GLN A 189 4.21 12.84 12.35
N GLU A 190 3.97 11.59 12.74
CA GLU A 190 4.53 11.00 13.95
C GLU A 190 6.06 11.01 13.94
N LEU A 191 6.63 10.57 12.82
CA LEU A 191 8.08 10.47 12.65
C LEU A 191 8.74 11.79 12.25
N ARG A 192 7.97 12.88 12.10
CA ARG A 192 8.43 14.17 11.54
C ARG A 192 9.21 14.00 10.24
N ALA A 193 8.69 13.11 9.40
CA ALA A 193 9.35 12.60 8.21
C ALA A 193 8.76 13.21 6.94
N ARG A 194 9.50 13.05 5.83
CA ARG A 194 9.02 13.40 4.49
C ARG A 194 8.18 12.26 3.93
N LEU A 195 6.98 12.57 3.46
CA LEU A 195 6.13 11.61 2.76
C LEU A 195 6.54 11.52 1.29
N HIS A 196 6.76 10.31 0.78
CA HIS A 196 7.01 10.03 -0.61
C HIS A 196 5.77 9.34 -1.20
N THR A 197 5.09 9.99 -2.15
CA THR A 197 3.87 9.46 -2.79
C THR A 197 3.89 9.67 -4.30
N THR A 198 3.15 8.83 -5.03
CA THR A 198 2.82 9.02 -6.45
C THR A 198 1.46 9.69 -6.65
N ASP A 199 0.62 9.74 -5.60
CA ASP A 199 -0.73 10.27 -5.67
C ASP A 199 -0.75 11.79 -5.45
N THR A 200 -1.40 12.46 -6.40
CA THR A 200 -1.54 13.93 -6.38
C THR A 200 -2.76 14.35 -5.57
N GLU A 201 -3.76 13.48 -5.45
CA GLU A 201 -4.95 13.74 -4.64
C GLU A 201 -4.59 13.69 -3.16
N LEU A 202 -3.86 12.65 -2.71
CA LEU A 202 -3.29 12.61 -1.36
C LEU A 202 -2.54 13.90 -1.00
N MET A 203 -1.65 14.38 -1.89
CA MET A 203 -0.91 15.64 -1.66
C MET A 203 -1.83 16.83 -1.37
N ARG A 204 -2.92 16.97 -2.15
CA ARG A 204 -3.90 18.06 -1.94
C ARG A 204 -4.64 17.89 -0.63
N GLN A 205 -5.05 16.66 -0.31
CA GLN A 205 -5.81 16.37 0.90
C GLN A 205 -5.04 16.68 2.19
N ILE A 206 -3.71 16.55 2.16
CA ILE A 206 -2.85 16.76 3.35
C ILE A 206 -2.09 18.08 3.34
N GLU A 207 -2.30 18.96 2.35
CA GLU A 207 -1.56 20.23 2.22
C GLU A 207 -1.62 21.09 3.50
N HIS A 208 -2.80 21.16 4.12
CA HIS A 208 -3.04 21.90 5.36
C HIS A 208 -2.31 21.34 6.60
N THR A 209 -1.68 20.17 6.50
CA THR A 209 -1.05 19.48 7.64
C THR A 209 0.41 19.86 7.85
N GLY A 210 1.03 20.56 6.89
CA GLY A 210 2.45 20.94 6.94
C GLY A 210 3.44 19.77 6.80
N ILE A 211 2.97 18.57 6.44
CA ILE A 211 3.84 17.42 6.17
C ILE A 211 4.70 17.74 4.94
N PRO A 212 6.04 17.59 5.01
CA PRO A 212 6.89 17.72 3.83
C PRO A 212 6.62 16.55 2.87
N VAL A 213 6.28 16.84 1.61
CA VAL A 213 5.95 15.81 0.61
C VAL A 213 6.92 15.83 -0.58
N SER A 214 7.24 14.66 -1.12
CA SER A 214 7.93 14.48 -2.39
C SER A 214 7.07 13.65 -3.35
N ARG A 215 6.73 14.25 -4.49
CA ARG A 215 5.94 13.62 -5.55
C ARG A 215 6.82 12.86 -6.54
N TYR A 216 6.37 11.67 -6.92
CA TYR A 216 6.93 10.85 -7.99
C TYR A 216 5.90 10.68 -9.10
#